data_AF-A0A2G1LJP1-F1
#
_entry.id   AF-A0A2G1LJP1-F1
#
_cell.length_a   1.000
_cell.length_b   1.000
_cell.length_c   1.000
_cell.angle_alpha   90.00
_cell.angle_beta   90.00
_cell.angle_gamma   90.00
#
_symmetry.space_group_name_H-M   'P 1'
#
loop_
_entity.id
_entity.type
_entity.pdbx_description
1 polymer ?
#
loop_
_entity_poly.entity_id
_entity_poly.type
_entity_poly.pdbx_seq_one_letter_code
_entity_poly.pdbx_strand_id
1 'polypeptide(L)'
;MTYHHDVSRCLARFVARMRDRVADEICLARIERYLADGTKAGVERGSLGSRERDERIDKAVAQMEPLTRAILILVVARKMSVAEVARRFRMSEERVCRHFRLAVEGIVGR
;
A
#
# COMPACT_ATOMS: atom_id res chain seq x y z
N MET A 1 -5.26 -2.02 -41.96
CA MET A 1 -5.02 -3.07 -40.95
C MET A 1 -4.45 -2.50 -39.63
N THR A 2 -4.97 -1.37 -39.16
CA THR A 2 -4.48 -0.66 -37.95
C THR A 2 -5.29 -0.97 -36.70
N TYR A 3 -6.57 -1.36 -36.84
CA TYR A 3 -7.48 -1.64 -35.73
C TYR A 3 -7.08 -2.87 -34.89
N HIS A 4 -6.54 -3.93 -35.48
CA HIS A 4 -6.16 -5.14 -34.74
C HIS A 4 -4.93 -4.94 -33.83
N HIS A 5 -4.01 -4.04 -34.21
CA HIS A 5 -2.81 -3.78 -33.41
C HIS A 5 -3.11 -2.96 -32.15
N ASP A 6 -4.02 -1.99 -32.23
CA ASP A 6 -4.42 -1.19 -31.07
C ASP A 6 -5.27 -1.98 -30.07
N VAL A 7 -6.17 -2.85 -30.55
CA VAL A 7 -6.96 -3.73 -29.68
C VAL A 7 -6.05 -4.69 -28.92
N SER A 8 -5.06 -5.28 -29.59
CA SER A 8 -4.10 -6.20 -28.96
C SER A 8 -3.25 -5.50 -27.89
N ARG A 9 -2.82 -4.25 -28.14
CA ARG A 9 -2.07 -3.44 -27.17
C ARG A 9 -2.93 -3.01 -25.97
N CYS A 10 -4.17 -2.60 -26.20
CA CYS A 10 -5.11 -2.25 -25.12
C CYS A 10 -5.42 -3.46 -24.23
N LEU A 11 -5.68 -4.63 -24.83
CA LEU A 11 -5.90 -5.87 -24.09
C LEU A 11 -4.67 -6.27 -23.27
N ALA A 12 -3.46 -6.19 -23.84
CA ALA A 12 -2.24 -6.48 -23.10
C ALA A 12 -2.06 -5.56 -21.88
N ARG A 13 -2.30 -4.25 -22.03
CA ARG A 13 -2.25 -3.29 -20.91
C ARG A 13 -3.33 -3.55 -19.87
N PHE A 14 -4.54 -3.91 -20.30
CA PHE A 14 -5.64 -4.23 -19.40
C PHE A 14 -5.32 -5.49 -18.59
N VAL A 15 -4.88 -6.56 -19.24
CA VAL A 15 -4.47 -7.81 -18.59
C VAL A 15 -3.31 -7.56 -17.62
N ALA A 16 -2.31 -6.76 -17.99
CA ALA A 16 -1.22 -6.40 -17.10
C ALA A 16 -1.74 -5.68 -15.85
N ARG A 17 -2.61 -4.68 -16.01
CA ARG A 17 -3.23 -3.97 -14.88
C ARG A 17 -4.10 -4.87 -14.00
N MET A 18 -4.85 -5.80 -14.59
CA MET A 18 -5.66 -6.75 -13.83
C MET A 18 -4.77 -7.72 -13.04
N ARG A 19 -3.69 -8.23 -13.65
CA ARG A 19 -2.72 -9.08 -12.95
C ARG A 19 -2.04 -8.34 -11.81
N ASP A 20 -1.71 -7.07 -12.02
CA ASP A 20 -1.17 -6.22 -10.95
C ASP A 20 -2.17 -6.02 -9.81
N ARG A 21 -3.45 -5.74 -10.11
CA ARG A 21 -4.50 -5.60 -9.08
C ARG A 21 -4.73 -6.89 -8.29
N VAL A 22 -4.80 -8.04 -8.97
CA VAL A 22 -4.92 -9.34 -8.28
C VAL A 22 -3.72 -9.60 -7.38
N ALA A 23 -2.51 -9.22 -7.82
CA ALA A 23 -1.32 -9.30 -6.98
C ALA A 23 -1.39 -8.35 -5.77
N ASP A 24 -1.97 -7.15 -5.95
CA ASP A 24 -2.14 -6.15 -4.89
C ASP A 24 -3.14 -6.62 -3.82
N GLU A 25 -4.27 -7.23 -4.20
CA GLU A 25 -5.24 -7.82 -3.27
C GLU A 25 -4.63 -8.97 -2.45
N ILE A 26 -3.84 -9.84 -3.10
CA ILE A 26 -3.13 -10.93 -2.40
C ILE A 26 -2.11 -10.37 -1.40
N CYS A 27 -1.39 -9.31 -1.79
CA CYS A 27 -0.44 -8.63 -0.92
C CYS A 27 -1.15 -7.98 0.27
N LEU A 28 -2.25 -7.27 0.01
CA LEU A 28 -3.08 -6.65 1.04
C LEU A 28 -3.57 -7.69 2.04
N ALA A 29 -4.13 -8.81 1.57
CA ALA A 29 -4.62 -9.88 2.46
C ALA A 29 -3.51 -10.51 3.33
N ARG A 30 -2.24 -10.49 2.89
CA ARG A 30 -1.11 -10.91 3.72
C ARG A 30 -0.75 -9.87 4.77
N ILE A 31 -0.76 -8.59 4.39
CA ILE A 31 -0.49 -7.48 5.31
C ILE A 31 -1.60 -7.39 6.37
N GLU A 32 -2.87 -7.51 5.99
CA GLU A 32 -4.00 -7.48 6.91
C GLU A 32 -3.92 -8.61 7.94
N ARG A 33 -3.60 -9.83 7.49
CA ARG A 33 -3.35 -10.96 8.42
C ARG A 33 -2.21 -10.65 9.38
N TYR A 34 -1.07 -10.17 8.86
CA TYR A 34 0.07 -9.80 9.68
C TYR A 34 -0.26 -8.71 10.72
N LEU A 35 -1.00 -7.68 10.30
CA LEU A 35 -1.41 -6.60 11.18
C LEU A 35 -2.40 -7.11 12.23
N ALA A 36 -3.38 -7.95 11.84
CA ALA A 36 -4.33 -8.57 12.75
C ALA A 36 -3.61 -9.41 13.82
N ASP A 37 -2.64 -10.24 13.41
CA ASP A 37 -1.84 -11.06 14.32
C ASP A 37 -0.97 -10.21 15.25
N GLY A 38 -0.38 -9.13 14.74
CA GLY A 38 0.38 -8.16 15.54
C GLY A 38 -0.48 -7.39 16.55
N THR A 39 -1.77 -7.18 16.27
CA THR A 39 -2.73 -6.63 17.27
C THR A 39 -3.06 -7.62 18.38
N LYS A 40 -3.07 -8.93 18.08
CA LYS A 40 -3.31 -9.98 19.09
C LYS A 40 -2.07 -10.25 19.95
N ALA A 41 -0.87 -10.06 19.38
CA ALA A 41 0.41 -10.34 20.04
C ALA A 41 0.87 -9.27 21.06
N GLY A 42 0.02 -8.32 21.44
CA GLY A 42 0.37 -7.35 22.49
C GLY A 42 1.57 -6.46 22.15
N VAL A 43 1.86 -6.24 20.86
CA VAL A 43 2.72 -5.11 20.50
C VAL A 43 1.89 -3.89 20.81
N GLU A 44 2.22 -3.25 21.94
CA GLU A 44 1.75 -1.93 22.32
C GLU A 44 1.54 -1.15 21.03
N ARG A 45 0.27 -0.79 20.78
CA ARG A 45 -0.02 0.32 19.91
C ARG A 45 0.74 1.45 20.56
N GLY A 46 1.99 1.64 20.14
CA GLY A 46 2.85 2.71 20.61
C GLY A 46 1.94 3.91 20.59
N SER A 47 1.63 4.39 21.80
CA SER A 47 0.73 5.51 22.00
C SER A 47 1.21 6.54 20.99
N LEU A 48 0.43 6.73 19.92
CA LEU A 48 0.64 7.83 18.99
C LEU A 48 0.43 9.02 19.91
N GLY A 49 1.57 9.52 20.41
CA GLY A 49 1.63 10.47 21.48
C GLY A 49 0.60 11.54 21.18
N SER A 50 -0.22 11.81 22.19
CA SER A 50 -1.20 12.88 22.22
C SER A 50 -0.49 14.23 22.00
N ARG A 51 -0.14 14.52 20.76
CA ARG A 51 0.49 15.75 20.29
C ARG A 51 -0.16 16.01 18.94
N GLU A 52 -1.24 16.79 18.97
CA GLU A 52 -2.05 17.22 17.83
C GLU A 52 -2.17 16.18 16.72
N ARG A 53 -3.14 15.25 16.87
CA ARG A 53 -3.58 14.50 15.69
C ARG A 53 -4.15 15.49 14.70
N ASP A 54 -3.42 15.71 13.62
CA ASP A 54 -3.93 16.48 12.51
C ASP A 54 -5.06 15.68 11.86
N GLU A 55 -6.29 16.08 12.15
CA GLU A 55 -7.50 15.48 11.58
C GLU A 55 -7.44 15.43 10.04
N ARG A 56 -6.67 16.33 9.41
CA ARG A 56 -6.45 16.32 7.95
C ARG A 56 -5.61 15.13 7.53
N ILE A 57 -4.58 14.77 8.29
CA ILE A 57 -3.75 13.59 8.01
C ILE A 57 -4.58 12.33 8.22
N ASP A 58 -5.32 12.23 9.32
CA ASP A 58 -6.19 11.07 9.59
C ASP A 58 -7.25 10.91 8.49
N LYS A 59 -7.86 12.02 8.04
CA LYS A 59 -8.80 12.02 6.91
C LYS A 59 -8.13 11.64 5.59
N ALA A 60 -6.93 12.13 5.32
CA ALA A 60 -6.18 11.79 4.11
C ALA A 60 -5.86 10.28 4.08
N VAL A 61 -5.37 9.74 5.19
CA VAL A 61 -5.05 8.31 5.33
C VAL A 61 -6.31 7.44 5.22
N ALA A 62 -7.45 7.88 5.77
CA ALA A 62 -8.71 7.15 5.65
C ALA A 62 -9.21 7.02 4.20
N GLN A 63 -8.91 8.00 3.34
CA GLN A 63 -9.30 8.03 1.92
C GLN A 63 -8.31 7.31 1.00
N MET A 64 -7.19 6.80 1.51
CA MET A 64 -6.22 6.07 0.70
C MET A 64 -6.73 4.68 0.31
N GLU A 65 -6.31 4.22 -0.87
CA GLU A 65 -6.42 2.83 -1.28
C GLU A 65 -5.86 1.89 -0.19
N PRO A 66 -6.53 0.77 0.11
CA PRO A 66 -6.18 -0.08 1.26
C PRO A 66 -4.71 -0.52 1.29
N LEU A 67 -4.15 -0.90 0.13
CA LEU A 67 -2.75 -1.31 0.03
C LEU A 67 -1.78 -0.15 0.30
N THR A 68 -2.10 1.04 -0.23
CA THR A 68 -1.32 2.27 0.01
C THR A 68 -1.30 2.62 1.50
N ARG A 69 -2.46 2.58 2.16
CA ARG A 69 -2.58 2.79 3.60
C ARG A 69 -1.81 1.74 4.40
N ALA A 70 -1.93 0.47 4.03
CA ALA A 70 -1.26 -0.63 4.72
C ALA A 70 0.28 -0.51 4.62
N ILE A 71 0.80 -0.16 3.44
CA ILE A 71 2.23 0.09 3.24
C ILE A 71 2.71 1.30 4.06
N LEU A 72 1.94 2.39 4.12
CA LEU A 72 2.24 3.53 4.97
C LEU A 72 2.35 3.12 6.45
N ILE A 73 1.41 2.32 6.96
CA ILE A 73 1.42 1.84 8.35
C ILE A 73 2.66 0.98 8.62
N LEU A 74 3.02 0.06 7.71
CA LEU A 74 4.19 -0.79 7.88
C LEU A 74 5.49 0.01 7.94
N VAL A 75 5.66 0.99 7.05
CA VAL A 75 6.88 1.80 6.99
C VAL A 75 6.94 2.80 8.15
N VAL A 76 5.87 3.54 8.41
CA VAL A 76 5.90 4.66 9.37
C VAL A 76 5.67 4.20 10.80
N ALA A 77 4.65 3.37 11.04
CA ALA A 77 4.26 2.95 12.38
C ALA A 77 5.02 1.70 12.84
N ARG A 78 5.26 0.73 11.94
CA ARG A 78 6.04 -0.47 12.26
C ARG A 78 7.55 -0.33 11.97
N LYS A 79 7.98 0.83 11.46
CA LYS A 79 9.39 1.15 11.17
C LYS A 79 10.09 0.14 10.25
N MET A 80 9.33 -0.56 9.41
CA MET A 80 9.89 -1.53 8.48
C MET A 80 10.58 -0.82 7.31
N SER A 81 11.72 -1.35 6.89
CA SER A 81 12.38 -0.91 5.66
C SER A 81 11.60 -1.38 4.42
N VAL A 82 11.78 -0.69 3.28
CA VAL A 82 11.20 -1.10 2.00
C VAL A 82 11.57 -2.54 1.65
N ALA A 83 12.84 -2.92 1.82
CA ALA A 83 13.34 -4.26 1.55
C ALA A 83 12.74 -5.32 2.51
N GLU A 84 12.43 -4.94 3.75
CA GLU A 84 11.73 -5.83 4.69
C GLU A 84 10.28 -6.05 4.27
N VAL A 85 9.55 -4.99 3.93
CA VAL A 85 8.16 -5.09 3.43
C VAL A 85 8.11 -5.96 2.17
N ALA A 86 9.01 -5.69 1.21
CA ALA A 86 9.12 -6.44 -0.04
C ALA A 86 9.30 -7.95 0.21
N ARG A 87 10.30 -8.32 1.02
CA ARG A 87 10.58 -9.71 1.34
C ARG A 87 9.45 -10.38 2.12
N ARG A 88 8.91 -9.70 3.13
CA ARG A 88 7.89 -10.27 4.04
C ARG A 88 6.57 -10.52 3.33
N PHE A 89 6.15 -9.61 2.46
CA PHE A 89 4.85 -9.70 1.77
C PHE A 89 4.95 -10.24 0.34
N ARG A 90 6.18 -10.57 -0.10
CA ARG A 90 6.53 -11.07 -1.43
C ARG A 90 6.04 -10.13 -2.54
N MET A 91 6.41 -8.86 -2.41
CA MET A 91 6.19 -7.82 -3.41
C MET A 91 7.53 -7.22 -3.83
N SER A 92 7.59 -6.59 -4.99
CA SER A 92 8.81 -5.89 -5.41
C SER A 92 9.02 -4.61 -4.61
N GLU A 93 10.28 -4.25 -4.38
CA GLU A 93 10.62 -2.98 -3.72
C GLU A 93 10.11 -1.77 -4.51
N GLU A 94 10.17 -1.83 -5.85
CA GLU A 94 9.60 -0.79 -6.71
C GLU A 94 8.11 -0.55 -6.43
N ARG A 95 7.35 -1.63 -6.19
CA ARG A 95 5.92 -1.54 -5.88
C ARG A 95 5.67 -0.94 -4.50
N VAL A 96 6.45 -1.36 -3.51
CA VAL A 96 6.42 -0.75 -2.17
C VAL A 96 6.68 0.76 -2.27
N CYS A 97 7.74 1.15 -2.96
CA CYS A 97 8.12 2.54 -3.16
C CYS A 97 7.04 3.35 -3.89
N ARG A 98 6.41 2.77 -4.93
CA ARG A 98 5.31 3.43 -5.65
C ARG A 98 4.13 3.73 -4.73
N HIS A 99 3.65 2.74 -3.97
CA HIS A 99 2.54 2.96 -3.03
C HIS A 99 2.92 3.91 -1.91
N PHE A 100 4.15 3.82 -1.38
CA PHE A 100 4.62 4.74 -0.36
C PHE A 100 4.66 6.19 -0.88
N ARG A 101 5.13 6.40 -2.12
CA ARG A 101 5.12 7.72 -2.76
C ARG A 101 3.70 8.26 -2.92
N LEU A 102 2.77 7.44 -3.40
CA LEU A 102 1.35 7.82 -3.50
C LEU A 102 0.74 8.19 -2.14
N ALA A 103 1.14 7.49 -1.07
CA ALA A 103 0.70 7.81 0.28
C ALA A 103 1.21 9.19 0.73
N VAL A 104 2.50 9.48 0.51
CA VAL A 104 3.11 10.77 0.86
C VAL A 104 2.50 11.91 0.03
N GLU A 105 2.33 11.71 -1.28
CA GLU A 105 1.66 12.68 -2.16
C GLU A 105 0.22 12.96 -1.71
N GLY A 106 -0.52 11.94 -1.27
CA GLY A 106 -1.87 12.10 -0.74
C GLY A 106 -1.96 12.90 0.56
N ILE A 107 -0.86 13.01 1.31
CA ILE A 107 -0.76 13.80 2.55
C ILE A 107 -0.26 15.22 2.26
N VAL A 108 0.73 15.36 1.38
CA VAL A 108 1.38 16.65 1.07
C VAL A 108 0.60 17.49 0.03
N GLY A 109 -0.11 16.84 -0.89
CA GLY A 109 -0.74 17.46 -2.06
C GLY A 109 -2.16 18.00 -1.86
N ARG A 110 -2.59 18.31 -0.63
CA ARG A 110 -3.88 18.97 -0.36
C ARG A 110 -3.73 20.21 0.51
#